data_AF-A0A8J6LFM2-F1
#
_entry.id   AF-A0A8J6LFM2-F1
#
_cell.length_a   1.000
_cell.length_b   1.000
_cell.length_c   1.000
_cell.angle_alpha   90.00
_cell.angle_beta   90.00
_cell.angle_gamma   90.00
#
_symmetry.space_group_name_H-M   'P 1'
#
loop_
_entity.id
_entity.type
_entity.pdbx_description
1 polymer ?
#
loop_
_entity_poly.entity_id
_entity_poly.type
_entity_poly.pdbx_seq_one_letter_code
_entity_poly.pdbx_strand_id
1 'polypeptide(L)'
;MYTVLARIEACLNSRPLCPASNDPNDLLVLTPGHFLVGEPLMAPVEPNLLLLPKNRLSRWQYIEQVRQHFWTRWRKEYLTSLQQRSKWNRPPATIQPGSMVLINEDNLPPQQWLLGRIIQLHPGKDGITRVVSIKTTSGILKRAVNRISILPMDNIHEEADDKVQ
;
A
#
# COMPACT_ATOMS: atom_id res chain seq x y z
N MET A 1 20.21 -16.53 -16.11
CA MET A 1 19.39 -15.33 -16.42
C MET A 1 18.04 -15.39 -15.67
N TYR A 2 18.06 -15.80 -14.39
CA TYR A 2 16.87 -16.04 -13.56
C TYR A 2 16.63 -14.97 -12.46
N THR A 3 17.52 -13.98 -12.32
CA THR A 3 17.56 -13.11 -11.12
C THR A 3 16.69 -11.86 -11.21
N VAL A 4 16.56 -11.22 -12.37
CA VAL A 4 15.78 -9.96 -12.51
C VAL A 4 14.29 -10.24 -12.46
N LEU A 5 13.81 -11.19 -13.27
CA LEU A 5 12.37 -11.51 -13.35
C LEU A 5 11.84 -12.03 -12.01
N ALA A 6 12.57 -12.92 -11.33
CA ALA A 6 12.20 -13.40 -9.99
C ALA A 6 12.14 -12.25 -8.96
N ARG A 7 13.05 -11.27 -9.03
CA ARG A 7 13.00 -10.07 -8.17
C ARG A 7 11.81 -9.18 -8.48
N ILE A 8 11.46 -9.03 -9.75
CA ILE A 8 10.27 -8.28 -10.20
C ILE A 8 8.99 -8.98 -9.74
N GLU A 9 8.90 -10.29 -9.90
CA GLU A 9 7.80 -11.12 -9.41
C GLU A 9 7.62 -10.94 -7.91
N ALA A 10 8.70 -11.01 -7.12
CA ALA A 10 8.63 -10.76 -5.68
C ALA A 10 8.12 -9.34 -5.36
N CYS A 11 8.51 -8.31 -6.13
CA CYS A 11 7.95 -6.96 -5.99
C CYS A 11 6.44 -6.93 -6.25
N LEU A 12 5.96 -7.59 -7.31
CA LEU A 12 4.53 -7.68 -7.64
C LEU A 12 3.73 -8.42 -6.55
N ASN A 13 4.30 -9.51 -6.02
CA ASN A 13 3.65 -10.39 -5.05
C ASN A 13 3.79 -9.91 -3.60
N SER A 14 4.63 -8.91 -3.33
CA SER A 14 4.68 -8.20 -2.03
C SER A 14 3.52 -7.22 -1.82
N ARG A 15 2.68 -6.94 -2.84
CA ARG A 15 1.66 -5.89 -2.77
C ARG A 15 0.59 -6.19 -1.68
N PRO A 16 0.24 -5.24 -0.82
CA PRO A 16 -0.86 -5.38 0.13
C PRO A 16 -2.22 -5.41 -0.56
N LEU A 17 -3.02 -6.44 -0.30
CA LEU A 17 -4.36 -6.63 -0.87
C LEU A 17 -5.44 -6.12 0.07
N CYS A 18 -5.45 -6.60 1.30
CA CYS A 18 -6.43 -6.27 2.33
C CYS A 18 -5.81 -6.48 3.72
N PRO A 19 -6.41 -5.93 4.79
CA PRO A 19 -6.04 -6.24 6.16
C PRO A 19 -6.14 -7.73 6.47
N ALA A 20 -5.20 -8.26 7.23
CA ALA A 20 -5.23 -9.65 7.68
C ALA A 20 -6.21 -9.87 8.85
N SER A 21 -6.54 -8.81 9.58
CA SER A 21 -7.39 -8.86 10.77
C SER A 21 -8.25 -7.59 10.90
N ASN A 22 -9.36 -7.72 11.62
CA ASN A 22 -10.21 -6.60 12.01
C ASN A 22 -9.68 -5.85 13.23
N ASP A 23 -8.67 -6.39 13.95
CA ASP A 23 -8.10 -5.75 15.15
C ASP A 23 -7.49 -4.37 14.83
N PRO A 24 -7.96 -3.26 15.43
CA PRO A 24 -7.43 -1.92 15.21
C PRO A 24 -5.96 -1.73 15.60
N ASN A 25 -5.36 -2.64 16.37
CA ASN A 25 -3.94 -2.62 16.68
C ASN A 25 -3.08 -3.43 15.70
N ASP A 26 -3.70 -4.29 14.89
CA ASP A 26 -3.02 -5.08 13.89
C ASP A 26 -2.88 -4.30 12.58
N LEU A 27 -1.62 -4.16 12.13
CA LEU A 27 -1.24 -3.49 10.88
C LEU A 27 -0.80 -4.49 9.80
N LEU A 28 -1.02 -5.79 10.03
CA LEU A 28 -0.73 -6.84 9.07
C LEU A 28 -1.73 -6.82 7.90
N VAL A 29 -1.22 -7.22 6.75
CA VAL A 29 -1.95 -7.25 5.48
C VAL A 29 -1.70 -8.55 4.78
N LEU A 30 -2.70 -9.05 4.07
CA LEU A 30 -2.55 -10.15 3.14
C LEU A 30 -1.90 -9.62 1.85
N THR A 31 -0.99 -10.42 1.31
CA THR A 31 -0.30 -10.18 0.05
C THR A 31 -0.38 -11.44 -0.80
N PRO A 32 -0.23 -11.37 -2.13
CA PRO A 32 -0.16 -12.58 -2.95
C PRO A 32 0.94 -13.55 -2.49
N GLY A 33 2.05 -13.04 -1.94
CA GLY A 33 3.13 -13.85 -1.37
C GLY A 33 2.66 -14.82 -0.29
N HIS A 34 1.72 -14.40 0.57
CA HIS A 34 1.15 -15.27 1.61
C HIS A 34 0.47 -16.51 1.02
N PHE A 35 -0.15 -16.39 -0.15
CA PHE A 35 -0.83 -17.51 -0.80
C PHE A 35 0.11 -18.35 -1.68
N LEU A 36 1.10 -17.71 -2.30
CA LEU A 36 2.03 -18.37 -3.22
C LEU A 36 3.17 -19.11 -2.50
N VAL A 37 3.65 -18.56 -1.38
CA VAL A 37 4.83 -19.03 -0.66
C VAL A 37 4.52 -19.35 0.81
N GLY A 38 3.40 -18.85 1.35
CA GLY A 38 3.00 -19.04 2.75
C GLY A 38 3.38 -17.88 3.68
N GLU A 39 4.10 -16.88 3.19
CA GLU A 39 4.62 -15.78 4.01
C GLU A 39 4.75 -14.46 3.20
N PRO A 40 4.87 -13.28 3.85
CA PRO A 40 5.06 -12.03 3.13
C PRO A 40 6.45 -11.99 2.47
N LEU A 41 6.49 -11.66 1.18
CA LEU A 41 7.75 -11.47 0.46
C LEU A 41 8.40 -10.14 0.87
N MET A 42 9.29 -10.21 1.85
CA MET A 42 10.10 -9.10 2.34
C MET A 42 11.52 -9.15 1.78
N ALA A 43 12.13 -7.99 1.61
CA ALA A 43 13.53 -7.89 1.25
C ALA A 43 14.29 -6.94 2.19
N PRO A 44 15.60 -7.20 2.39
CA PRO A 44 16.46 -6.26 3.09
C PRO A 44 16.53 -4.93 2.34
N VAL A 45 16.75 -3.86 3.08
CA VAL A 45 16.97 -2.54 2.50
C VAL A 45 18.35 -2.52 1.83
N GLU A 46 18.35 -2.33 0.52
CA GLU A 46 19.57 -2.20 -0.28
C GLU A 46 19.89 -0.72 -0.55
N PRO A 47 21.17 -0.36 -0.79
CA PRO A 47 21.55 1.00 -1.14
C PRO A 47 20.78 1.50 -2.37
N ASN A 48 20.43 2.79 -2.40
CA ASN A 48 19.79 3.39 -3.56
C ASN A 48 20.80 3.56 -4.70
N LEU A 49 20.55 2.88 -5.81
CA LEU A 49 21.42 2.88 -7.00
C LEU A 49 20.83 3.68 -8.16
N LEU A 50 19.64 4.28 -8.01
CA LEU A 50 18.89 4.91 -9.12
C LEU A 50 19.64 6.02 -9.84
N LEU A 51 20.53 6.72 -9.14
CA LEU A 51 21.31 7.85 -9.68
C LEU A 51 22.72 7.45 -10.14
N LEU A 52 23.15 6.21 -9.92
CA LEU A 52 24.48 5.76 -10.30
C LEU A 52 24.53 5.39 -11.80
N PRO A 53 25.59 5.79 -12.52
CA PRO A 53 25.71 5.47 -13.94
C PRO A 53 26.03 3.98 -14.12
N LYS A 54 25.36 3.34 -15.10
CA LYS A 54 25.41 1.88 -15.34
C LYS A 54 26.82 1.33 -15.56
N ASN A 55 27.72 2.13 -16.12
CA ASN A 55 29.11 1.75 -16.40
C ASN A 55 29.98 1.60 -15.13
N ARG A 56 29.49 2.05 -13.96
CA ARG A 56 30.17 1.91 -12.66
C ARG A 56 29.57 0.81 -11.79
N LEU A 57 28.60 0.05 -12.31
CA LEU A 57 27.88 -0.96 -11.54
C LEU A 57 28.44 -2.35 -11.81
N SER A 58 28.68 -3.09 -10.74
CA SER A 58 28.77 -4.55 -10.81
C SER A 58 27.48 -5.14 -11.36
N ARG A 59 27.54 -6.38 -11.86
CA ARG A 59 26.36 -7.09 -12.39
C ARG A 59 25.21 -7.14 -11.37
N TRP A 60 25.51 -7.39 -10.10
CA TRP A 60 24.51 -7.44 -9.03
C TRP A 60 23.88 -6.06 -8.78
N GLN A 61 24.70 -4.99 -8.68
CA GLN A 61 24.19 -3.62 -8.55
C GLN A 61 23.33 -3.21 -9.73
N TYR A 62 23.68 -3.63 -10.95
CA TYR A 62 22.85 -3.36 -12.13
C TYR A 62 21.48 -4.05 -12.05
N ILE A 63 21.44 -5.32 -11.64
CA ILE A 63 20.18 -6.07 -11.43
C ILE A 63 19.32 -5.37 -10.36
N GLU A 64 19.94 -4.92 -9.27
CA GLU A 64 19.24 -4.19 -8.22
C GLU A 64 18.73 -2.83 -8.69
N GLN A 65 19.53 -2.07 -9.44
CA GLN A 65 19.10 -0.80 -10.03
C GLN A 65 17.85 -1.00 -10.92
N VAL A 66 17.81 -2.06 -11.73
CA VAL A 66 16.64 -2.42 -12.56
C VAL A 66 15.42 -2.71 -11.68
N ARG A 67 15.59 -3.46 -10.58
CA ARG A 67 14.52 -3.74 -9.61
C ARG A 67 14.00 -2.45 -8.95
N GLN A 68 14.89 -1.55 -8.53
CA GLN A 68 14.52 -0.26 -7.93
C GLN A 68 13.76 0.65 -8.89
N HIS A 69 14.18 0.69 -10.17
CA HIS A 69 13.43 1.41 -11.22
C HIS A 69 12.04 0.82 -11.42
N PHE A 70 11.94 -0.51 -11.53
CA PHE A 70 10.66 -1.20 -11.65
C PHE A 70 9.76 -0.88 -10.46
N TRP A 71 10.27 -1.04 -9.24
CA TRP A 71 9.55 -0.80 -8.01
C TRP A 71 8.99 0.62 -7.93
N THR A 72 9.80 1.63 -8.23
CA THR A 72 9.39 3.04 -8.17
C THR A 72 8.17 3.30 -9.06
N ARG A 73 8.16 2.72 -10.28
CA ARG A 73 7.05 2.85 -11.23
C ARG A 73 5.85 2.00 -10.79
N TRP A 74 6.05 0.72 -10.55
CA TRP A 74 5.01 -0.24 -10.17
C TRP A 74 4.23 0.23 -8.93
N ARG A 75 4.94 0.62 -7.87
CA ARG A 75 4.33 1.10 -6.64
C ARG A 75 3.42 2.30 -6.89
N LYS A 76 3.86 3.26 -7.71
CA LYS A 76 3.07 4.45 -8.05
C LYS A 76 1.81 4.08 -8.83
N GLU A 77 1.93 3.20 -9.81
CA GLU A 77 0.80 2.68 -10.59
C GLU A 77 -0.20 1.93 -9.70
N TYR A 78 0.30 1.05 -8.82
CA TYR A 78 -0.53 0.33 -7.85
C TYR A 78 -1.29 1.28 -6.92
N LEU A 79 -0.59 2.22 -6.27
CA LEU A 79 -1.22 3.18 -5.36
C LEU A 79 -2.28 4.04 -6.06
N THR A 80 -2.00 4.41 -7.31
CA THR A 80 -2.95 5.17 -8.15
C THR A 80 -4.17 4.33 -8.49
N SER A 81 -3.99 3.04 -8.80
CA SER A 81 -5.09 2.11 -9.08
C SER A 81 -6.05 1.97 -7.89
N LEU A 82 -5.52 1.97 -6.66
CA LEU A 82 -6.33 1.95 -5.44
C LEU A 82 -7.09 3.27 -5.17
N GLN A 83 -6.60 4.39 -5.72
CA GLN A 83 -7.26 5.70 -5.59
C GLN A 83 -8.29 5.97 -6.70
N GLN A 84 -8.40 5.10 -7.72
CA GLN A 84 -9.35 5.31 -8.81
C GLN A 84 -10.79 5.27 -8.28
N ARG A 85 -11.51 6.38 -8.45
CA ARG A 85 -12.95 6.44 -8.15
C ARG A 85 -13.71 5.61 -9.18
N SER A 86 -14.49 4.63 -8.71
CA SER A 86 -15.48 3.94 -9.55
C SER A 86 -16.39 4.99 -10.17
N LYS A 87 -16.43 5.05 -11.51
CA LYS A 87 -17.16 6.11 -12.20
C LYS A 87 -18.68 5.96 -12.15
N TRP A 88 -19.24 4.77 -11.85
CA TRP A 88 -20.70 4.58 -11.99
C TRP A 88 -21.37 3.61 -11.01
N ASN A 89 -20.71 2.57 -10.47
CA ASN A 89 -21.42 1.47 -9.77
C ASN A 89 -20.89 1.10 -8.38
N ARG A 90 -20.02 1.91 -7.75
CA ARG A 90 -19.62 1.65 -6.35
C ARG A 90 -19.65 2.96 -5.56
N PRO A 91 -20.23 2.96 -4.34
CA PRO A 91 -20.08 4.09 -3.45
C PRO A 91 -18.57 4.37 -3.27
N PRO A 92 -18.13 5.64 -3.27
CA PRO A 92 -16.74 5.95 -3.03
C PRO A 92 -16.30 5.31 -1.72
N ALA A 93 -15.14 4.65 -1.70
CA ALA A 93 -14.56 4.10 -0.48
C ALA A 93 -14.55 5.20 0.59
N THR A 94 -15.43 5.06 1.58
CA THR A 94 -15.66 6.11 2.55
C THR A 94 -14.51 6.07 3.54
N ILE A 95 -13.82 7.20 3.67
CA ILE A 95 -12.68 7.33 4.59
C ILE A 95 -13.24 7.29 6.01
N GLN A 96 -12.98 6.21 6.74
CA GLN A 96 -13.45 6.03 8.10
C GLN A 96 -12.30 5.74 9.06
N PRO A 97 -12.39 6.17 10.33
CA PRO A 97 -11.52 5.64 11.38
C PRO A 97 -11.54 4.10 11.38
N GLY A 98 -10.40 3.48 11.66
CA GLY A 98 -10.18 2.03 11.59
C GLY A 98 -9.74 1.52 10.22
N SER A 99 -9.98 2.28 9.14
CA SER A 99 -9.60 1.86 7.79
C SER A 99 -8.08 1.70 7.65
N MET A 100 -7.65 0.56 7.10
CA MET A 100 -6.26 0.30 6.76
C MET A 100 -5.89 1.03 5.47
N VAL A 101 -4.77 1.75 5.50
CA VAL A 101 -4.30 2.55 4.38
C VAL A 101 -2.82 2.32 4.09
N LEU A 102 -2.48 2.40 2.81
CA LEU A 102 -1.12 2.59 2.33
C LEU A 102 -0.80 4.08 2.32
N ILE A 103 0.34 4.46 2.89
CA ILE A 103 0.86 5.82 2.87
C ILE A 103 1.80 5.97 1.69
N ASN A 104 1.51 6.93 0.82
CA ASN A 104 2.32 7.25 -0.35
C ASN A 104 3.53 8.10 0.07
N GLU A 105 4.59 7.43 0.51
CA GLU A 105 5.88 8.04 0.81
C GLU A 105 6.83 7.88 -0.39
N ASP A 106 7.59 8.92 -0.70
CA ASP A 106 8.52 8.87 -1.83
C ASP A 106 9.77 8.05 -1.45
N ASN A 107 10.39 7.36 -2.42
CA ASN A 107 11.66 6.65 -2.24
C ASN A 107 11.70 5.48 -1.23
N LEU A 108 10.57 4.78 -1.00
CA LEU A 108 10.63 3.54 -0.22
C LEU A 108 11.43 2.47 -0.97
N PRO A 109 12.27 1.69 -0.28
CA PRO A 109 12.98 0.55 -0.87
C PRO A 109 12.01 -0.48 -1.48
N PRO A 110 12.48 -1.31 -2.43
CA PRO A 110 11.66 -2.38 -2.99
C PRO A 110 11.00 -3.27 -1.92
N GLN A 111 9.73 -3.65 -2.16
CA GLN A 111 8.91 -4.51 -1.28
C GLN A 111 8.57 -3.90 0.09
N GLN A 112 8.92 -2.63 0.34
CA GLN A 112 8.58 -1.93 1.57
C GLN A 112 7.32 -1.07 1.38
N TRP A 113 6.25 -1.44 2.07
CA TRP A 113 4.97 -0.75 2.04
C TRP A 113 4.71 -0.06 3.38
N LEU A 114 4.55 1.26 3.37
CA LEU A 114 4.22 1.99 4.59
C LEU A 114 2.72 1.89 4.86
N LEU A 115 2.36 1.14 5.89
CA LEU A 115 0.99 0.86 6.29
C LEU A 115 0.61 1.64 7.55
N GLY A 116 -0.68 1.94 7.67
CA GLY A 116 -1.23 2.44 8.92
C GLY A 116 -2.74 2.45 8.95
N ARG A 117 -3.33 2.57 10.14
CA ARG A 117 -4.78 2.69 10.31
C ARG A 117 -5.18 4.12 10.59
N ILE A 118 -6.24 4.59 9.95
CA ILE A 118 -6.79 5.91 10.25
C ILE A 118 -7.33 5.88 11.68
N ILE A 119 -6.87 6.81 12.51
CA ILE A 119 -7.38 6.97 13.89
C ILE A 119 -8.35 8.14 14.00
N GLN A 120 -8.19 9.17 13.16
CA GLN A 120 -8.97 10.39 13.25
C GLN A 120 -9.07 11.10 11.91
N LEU A 121 -10.26 11.61 11.61
CA LEU A 121 -10.54 12.49 10.47
C LEU A 121 -10.46 13.96 10.91
N HIS A 122 -9.89 14.82 10.07
CA HIS A 122 -9.83 16.26 10.29
C HIS A 122 -10.64 16.99 9.20
N PRO A 123 -11.97 17.17 9.40
CA PRO A 123 -12.82 17.88 8.45
C PRO A 123 -12.53 19.38 8.45
N GLY A 124 -12.61 20.00 7.27
CA GLY A 124 -12.55 21.45 7.13
C GLY A 124 -13.86 22.13 7.55
N LYS A 125 -13.90 23.47 7.44
CA LYS A 125 -15.12 24.26 7.68
C LYS A 125 -16.29 23.87 6.75
N ASP A 126 -15.97 23.27 5.61
CA ASP A 126 -16.91 22.76 4.62
C ASP A 126 -17.35 21.31 4.87
N GLY A 127 -16.92 20.69 5.98
CA GLY A 127 -17.21 19.30 6.32
C GLY A 127 -16.38 18.27 5.54
N ILE A 128 -15.53 18.70 4.60
CA ILE A 128 -14.74 17.79 3.76
C ILE A 128 -13.43 17.44 4.47
N THR A 129 -13.21 16.13 4.70
CA THR A 129 -11.97 15.62 5.28
C THR A 129 -10.86 15.61 4.23
N ARG A 130 -9.84 16.45 4.42
CA ARG A 130 -8.64 16.50 3.56
C ARG A 130 -7.39 15.97 4.25
N VAL A 131 -7.42 15.87 5.57
CA VAL A 131 -6.30 15.41 6.41
C VAL A 131 -6.80 14.35 7.37
N VAL A 132 -6.00 13.32 7.59
CA VAL A 132 -6.26 12.26 8.55
C VAL A 132 -5.04 12.03 9.44
N SER A 133 -5.27 11.56 10.65
CA SER A 133 -4.23 11.00 11.52
C SER A 133 -4.22 9.49 11.38
N ILE A 134 -3.03 8.92 11.24
CA ILE A 134 -2.81 7.52 10.91
C ILE A 134 -1.83 6.94 11.94
N LYS A 135 -2.18 5.81 12.55
CA LYS A 135 -1.29 5.03 13.40
C LYS A 135 -0.47 4.08 12.53
N THR A 136 0.84 4.24 12.54
CA THR A 136 1.83 3.34 11.92
C THR A 136 2.58 2.58 13.01
N THR A 137 3.44 1.64 12.63
CA THR A 137 4.34 0.94 13.56
C THR A 137 5.29 1.88 14.29
N SER A 138 5.67 2.99 13.64
CA SER A 138 6.62 3.98 14.17
C SER A 138 5.96 5.12 14.95
N GLY A 139 4.63 5.18 15.04
CA GLY A 139 3.90 6.22 15.75
C GLY A 139 2.70 6.79 14.98
N ILE A 140 2.29 8.01 15.32
CA ILE A 140 1.14 8.66 14.69
C ILE A 140 1.64 9.69 13.66
N LEU A 141 1.08 9.62 12.45
CA LEU A 141 1.42 10.47 11.32
C LEU A 141 0.18 11.20 10.81
N LYS A 142 0.31 12.50 10.52
CA LYS A 142 -0.71 13.25 9.79
C LYS A 142 -0.40 13.23 8.30
N ARG A 143 -1.39 12.88 7.48
CA ARG A 143 -1.28 12.86 6.02
C ARG A 143 -2.54 13.39 5.36
N ALA A 144 -2.33 14.04 4.22
CA ALA A 144 -3.43 14.43 3.34
C ALA A 144 -4.05 13.19 2.68
N VAL A 145 -5.35 13.24 2.43
CA VAL A 145 -6.12 12.13 1.84
C VAL A 145 -5.59 11.73 0.44
N ASN A 146 -5.02 12.66 -0.32
CA ASN A 146 -4.41 12.36 -1.62
C ASN A 146 -3.06 11.62 -1.52
N ARG A 147 -2.45 11.58 -0.33
CA ARG A 147 -1.19 10.88 -0.03
C ARG A 147 -1.44 9.52 0.62
N ILE A 148 -2.66 9.02 0.61
CA ILE A 148 -3.00 7.68 1.10
C ILE A 148 -3.88 6.93 0.11
N SER A 149 -3.79 5.60 0.14
CA SER A 149 -4.66 4.70 -0.61
C SER A 149 -5.32 3.75 0.38
N ILE A 150 -6.65 3.70 0.40
CA ILE A 150 -7.39 2.78 1.27
C ILE A 150 -7.29 1.38 0.70
N LEU A 151 -6.97 0.40 1.55
CA LEU A 151 -7.06 -1.00 1.15
C LEU A 151 -8.53 -1.45 1.17
N PRO A 152 -8.97 -2.23 0.16
CA PRO A 152 -10.27 -2.87 0.19
C PRO A 152 -10.45 -3.64 1.50
N MET A 153 -11.53 -3.32 2.19
CA MET A 153 -12.10 -4.16 3.24
C MET A 153 -13.44 -4.62 2.70
N ASP A 154 -13.71 -5.92 2.79
CA ASP A 154 -15.08 -6.39 2.69
C ASP A 154 -15.80 -5.84 3.91
N ASN A 155 -16.47 -4.71 3.75
CA ASN A 155 -17.48 -4.29 4.70
C ASN A 155 -18.59 -5.34 4.59
N ILE A 156 -18.48 -6.42 5.37
CA ILE A 156 -19.59 -7.31 5.69
C ILE A 156 -20.49 -6.56 6.67
N HIS A 157 -21.01 -5.43 6.21
CA HIS A 157 -22.33 -4.97 6.62
C HIS A 157 -23.20 -5.29 5.42
N GLU A 158 -23.58 -6.57 5.34
CA GLU A 158 -24.86 -6.92 4.74
C GLU A 158 -25.89 -5.98 5.39
N GLU A 159 -26.63 -5.25 4.57
CA GLU A 159 -27.93 -4.70 4.96
C GLU A 159 -28.84 -5.87 5.34
N ALA A 160 -28.64 -6.41 6.54
CA ALA A 160 -29.60 -7.20 7.26
C ALA A 160 -30.57 -6.23 7.93
N ASP A 161 -31.40 -5.57 7.13
CA ASP A 161 -32.70 -5.04 7.53
C ASP A 161 -33.46 -4.56 6.29
N ASP A 162 -33.95 -5.52 5.52
CA ASP A 162 -35.19 -5.33 4.74
C ASP A 162 -35.94 -6.66 4.71
N LYS A 163 -36.36 -7.11 5.89
CA LYS A 163 -37.51 -8.01 6.04
C LYS A 163 -38.50 -7.39 7.02
N VAL A 164 -39.73 -7.29 6.50
CA VAL A 164 -41.02 -7.10 7.18
C VAL A 164 -41.44 -5.65 7.42
N GLN A 165 -42.18 -5.09 6.45
CA GLN A 165 -43.63 -4.89 6.58
C GLN A 165 -44.29 -4.81 5.20
#